data_AF-A0A954IL98-F1
#
_entry.id   AF-A0A954IL98-F1
#
_cell.length_a   1.000
_cell.length_b   1.000
_cell.length_c   1.000
_cell.angle_alpha   90.00
_cell.angle_beta   90.00
_cell.angle_gamma   90.00
#
_symmetry.space_group_name_H-M   'P 1'
#
loop_
_entity.id
_entity.type
_entity.pdbx_description
1 polymer ?
#
loop_
_entity_poly.entity_id
_entity_poly.type
_entity_poly.pdbx_seq_one_letter_code
_entity_poly.pdbx_strand_id
1 'polypeptide(L)'
;HQTLDVPVGLIDNSWGGSACEAWVRRDLLEGVELYAPLMERWKQTESTYDHDAAVSNYEKALAKWQETRKGNRPQAPRNPLTGQHRPANLYNGVLKPIIGYTIQGVIWYQGETNAGRAYQYRELFPLMIQSWRDEWKQGDFSFYWVQLADYRAERSEPADSDWAELREAQTMTMSKLANTGEAVIVDLGEAEDIHPRNKQDVAKRLARWALAKDYGLEIVYRSPIYKSMTVEGSKIIVKFDHTGGGLDTFDVRDPIGFTVAGNDQAFVKASARIVDQETIEVWSEEVSAPVAVRYAWADNPVANVQNKEGLKLTPFRSDEWPGVTAEAR
;
A
#
# COMPACT_ATOMS: atom_id res chain seq x y z
N HIS A 1 -17.01 0.40 -18.93
CA HIS A 1 -18.19 0.04 -19.73
C HIS A 1 -19.21 1.18 -19.76
N GLN A 2 -19.77 1.66 -18.64
CA GLN A 2 -20.77 2.75 -18.64
C GLN A 2 -20.31 4.03 -19.36
N THR A 3 -19.06 4.45 -19.14
CA THR A 3 -18.49 5.64 -19.80
C THR A 3 -18.12 5.41 -21.27
N LEU A 4 -17.73 4.19 -21.62
CA LEU A 4 -17.13 3.88 -22.92
C LEU A 4 -18.13 3.29 -23.92
N ASP A 5 -19.30 2.87 -23.43
CA ASP A 5 -20.30 2.10 -24.17
C ASP A 5 -19.75 0.83 -24.85
N VAL A 6 -18.71 0.23 -24.26
CA VAL A 6 -18.13 -1.05 -24.69
C VAL A 6 -18.08 -2.05 -23.55
N PRO A 7 -18.28 -3.36 -23.82
CA PRO A 7 -18.07 -4.40 -22.83
C PRO A 7 -16.63 -4.40 -22.30
N VAL A 8 -16.48 -4.57 -20.99
CA VAL A 8 -15.18 -4.72 -20.34
C VAL A 8 -15.14 -6.11 -19.72
N GLY A 9 -14.26 -6.98 -20.22
CA GLY A 9 -14.01 -8.30 -19.64
C GLY A 9 -13.12 -8.19 -18.40
N LEU A 10 -13.36 -9.05 -17.42
CA LEU A 10 -12.56 -9.14 -16.20
C LEU A 10 -12.07 -10.58 -16.01
N ILE A 11 -10.79 -10.73 -15.68
CA ILE A 11 -10.22 -11.98 -15.19
C ILE A 11 -10.00 -11.77 -13.69
N ASP A 12 -10.78 -12.46 -12.85
CA ASP A 12 -10.58 -12.43 -11.40
C ASP A 12 -9.53 -13.47 -11.02
N ASN A 13 -8.40 -12.98 -10.50
CA ASN A 13 -7.34 -13.78 -9.94
C ASN A 13 -6.94 -13.20 -8.58
N SER A 14 -7.87 -13.28 -7.62
CA SER A 14 -7.70 -12.75 -6.28
C SER A 14 -7.50 -13.86 -5.25
N TRP A 15 -6.63 -13.60 -4.26
CA TRP A 15 -6.44 -14.49 -3.11
C TRP A 15 -6.23 -13.67 -1.83
N GLY A 16 -7.19 -13.78 -0.91
CA GLY A 16 -7.21 -12.99 0.32
C GLY A 16 -6.01 -13.26 1.24
N GLY A 17 -5.44 -12.20 1.80
CA GLY A 17 -4.30 -12.27 2.72
C GLY A 17 -3.04 -12.86 2.10
N SER A 18 -2.86 -12.73 0.79
CA SER A 18 -1.64 -13.18 0.11
C SER A 18 -0.50 -12.21 0.31
N ALA A 19 0.73 -12.75 0.39
CA ALA A 19 1.94 -11.95 0.39
C ALA A 19 2.40 -11.69 -1.06
N CYS A 20 3.00 -10.54 -1.35
CA CYS A 20 3.43 -10.18 -2.71
C CYS A 20 4.41 -11.20 -3.30
N GLU A 21 5.34 -11.74 -2.50
CA GLU A 21 6.28 -12.78 -2.95
C GLU A 21 5.61 -14.08 -3.41
N ALA A 22 4.37 -14.36 -2.98
CA ALA A 22 3.64 -15.54 -3.44
C ALA A 22 3.27 -15.45 -4.92
N TRP A 23 3.22 -14.23 -5.47
CA TRP A 23 2.88 -13.89 -6.84
C TRP A 23 4.10 -13.68 -7.75
N VAL A 24 5.30 -13.81 -7.21
CA VAL A 24 6.57 -13.68 -7.94
C VAL A 24 7.17 -15.06 -8.14
N ARG A 25 7.83 -15.27 -9.28
CA ARG A 25 8.66 -16.44 -9.53
C ARG A 25 9.73 -16.61 -8.46
N ARG A 26 9.91 -17.85 -8.00
CA ARG A 26 10.84 -18.15 -6.90
C ARG A 26 12.30 -17.85 -7.27
N ASP A 27 12.71 -18.15 -8.48
CA ASP A 27 14.08 -17.96 -8.96
C ASP A 27 14.47 -16.47 -9.02
N LEU A 28 13.52 -15.58 -9.29
CA LEU A 28 13.75 -14.13 -9.25
C LEU A 28 14.03 -13.65 -7.82
N LEU A 29 13.34 -14.22 -6.84
CA LEU A 29 13.57 -13.90 -5.43
C LEU A 29 14.91 -14.47 -4.93
N GLU A 30 15.26 -15.68 -5.33
CA GLU A 30 16.54 -16.32 -4.99
C GLU A 30 17.75 -15.59 -5.60
N GLY A 31 17.56 -14.89 -6.72
CA GLY A 31 18.59 -14.11 -7.41
C GLY A 31 18.91 -12.74 -6.80
N VAL A 32 18.18 -12.29 -5.77
CA VAL A 32 18.32 -10.95 -5.18
C VAL A 32 18.67 -11.06 -3.70
N GLU A 33 19.82 -10.48 -3.31
CA GLU A 33 20.36 -10.56 -1.94
C GLU A 33 19.38 -10.04 -0.87
N LEU A 34 18.60 -9.00 -1.21
CA LEU A 34 17.57 -8.42 -0.35
C LEU A 34 16.55 -9.46 0.17
N TYR A 35 16.29 -10.54 -0.58
CA TYR A 35 15.32 -11.58 -0.21
C TYR A 35 15.97 -12.84 0.37
N ALA A 36 17.30 -12.89 0.51
CA ALA A 36 17.99 -14.06 1.05
C ALA A 36 17.47 -14.49 2.45
N PRO A 37 17.20 -13.56 3.40
CA PRO A 37 16.61 -13.94 4.70
C PRO A 37 15.23 -14.58 4.58
N LEU A 38 14.37 -14.03 3.71
CA LEU A 38 13.04 -14.58 3.41
C LEU A 38 13.15 -16.00 2.85
N MET A 39 14.04 -16.19 1.88
CA MET A 39 14.25 -17.49 1.23
C MET A 39 14.82 -18.53 2.19
N GLU A 40 15.74 -18.15 3.08
CA GLU A 40 16.30 -19.06 4.08
C GLU A 40 15.23 -19.53 5.08
N ARG A 41 14.38 -18.62 5.57
CA ARG A 41 13.25 -18.96 6.44
C ARG A 41 12.31 -19.97 5.78
N TRP A 42 12.03 -19.81 4.48
CA TRP A 42 11.18 -20.76 3.75
C TRP A 42 11.87 -22.09 3.50
N LYS A 43 13.16 -22.13 3.20
CA LYS A 43 13.93 -23.39 3.12
C LYS A 43 13.89 -24.14 4.45
N GLN A 44 14.08 -23.44 5.57
CA GLN A 44 13.98 -24.03 6.89
C GLN A 44 12.57 -24.59 7.14
N THR A 45 11.52 -23.83 6.81
CA THR A 45 10.12 -24.27 6.94
C THR A 45 9.85 -25.52 6.09
N GLU A 46 10.29 -25.54 4.83
CA GLU A 46 10.15 -26.66 3.92
C GLU A 46 10.85 -27.92 4.43
N SER A 47 12.01 -27.77 5.07
CA SER A 47 12.78 -28.90 5.59
C SER A 47 12.28 -29.46 6.92
N THR A 48 11.57 -28.65 7.72
CA THR A 48 11.21 -29.00 9.10
C THR A 48 9.71 -29.16 9.34
N TYR A 49 8.85 -28.62 8.46
CA TYR A 49 7.41 -28.66 8.67
C TYR A 49 6.82 -30.03 8.33
N ASP A 50 6.23 -30.67 9.35
CA ASP A 50 5.47 -31.91 9.23
C ASP A 50 3.98 -31.63 9.44
N HIS A 51 3.21 -31.74 8.35
CA HIS A 51 1.77 -31.48 8.39
C HIS A 51 1.01 -32.56 9.14
N ASP A 52 1.40 -33.83 8.99
CA ASP A 52 0.71 -34.96 9.61
C ASP A 52 0.89 -34.92 11.13
N ALA A 53 2.09 -34.58 11.59
CA ALA A 53 2.35 -34.33 13.01
C ALA A 53 1.52 -33.14 13.54
N ALA A 54 1.40 -32.05 12.75
CA ALA A 54 0.57 -30.90 13.13
C ALA A 54 -0.91 -31.28 13.25
N VAL A 55 -1.44 -32.06 12.30
CA VAL A 55 -2.83 -32.57 12.32
C VAL A 55 -3.04 -33.49 13.53
N SER A 56 -2.12 -34.43 13.78
CA SER A 56 -2.20 -35.33 14.93
C SER A 56 -2.21 -34.57 16.27
N ASN A 57 -1.39 -33.53 16.40
CA ASN A 57 -1.37 -32.67 17.58
C ASN A 57 -2.68 -31.88 17.76
N TYR A 58 -3.25 -31.38 16.65
CA TYR A 58 -4.55 -30.73 16.65
C TYR A 58 -5.67 -31.66 17.09
N GLU A 59 -5.74 -32.88 16.56
CA GLU A 59 -6.76 -33.86 16.91
C GLU A 59 -6.73 -34.21 18.41
N LYS A 60 -5.53 -34.41 18.98
CA LYS A 60 -5.34 -34.61 20.43
C LYS A 60 -5.83 -33.42 21.24
N ALA A 61 -5.48 -32.20 20.82
CA ALA A 61 -5.92 -30.97 21.48
C ALA A 61 -7.44 -30.80 21.40
N LEU A 62 -8.04 -31.10 20.24
CA LEU A 62 -9.48 -31.02 20.02
C LEU A 62 -10.23 -32.03 20.89
N ALA A 63 -9.76 -33.28 20.97
CA ALA A 63 -10.33 -34.30 21.83
C ALA A 63 -10.32 -33.86 23.31
N LYS A 64 -9.18 -33.37 23.81
CA LYS A 64 -9.06 -32.83 25.17
C LYS A 64 -9.99 -31.62 25.41
N TRP A 65 -10.12 -30.73 24.43
CA TRP A 65 -11.06 -29.61 24.53
C TRP A 65 -12.51 -30.10 24.55
N GLN A 66 -12.87 -31.12 23.78
CA GLN A 66 -14.24 -31.66 23.73
C GLN A 66 -14.71 -32.22 25.08
N GLU A 67 -13.79 -32.75 25.91
CA GLU A 67 -14.09 -33.25 27.26
C GLU A 67 -14.60 -32.15 28.21
N THR A 68 -14.05 -30.93 28.11
CA THR A 68 -14.32 -29.85 29.07
C THR A 68 -15.06 -28.66 28.48
N ARG A 69 -14.92 -28.42 27.17
CA ARG A 69 -15.33 -27.22 26.43
C ARG A 69 -14.91 -25.91 27.07
N LYS A 70 -13.87 -25.93 27.90
CA LYS A 70 -13.32 -24.74 28.56
C LYS A 70 -12.24 -24.11 27.68
N GLY A 71 -12.28 -22.78 27.56
CA GLY A 71 -11.35 -22.02 26.75
C GLY A 71 -11.60 -22.12 25.25
N ASN A 72 -10.67 -21.60 24.47
CA ASN A 72 -10.80 -21.51 23.02
C ASN A 72 -10.72 -22.88 22.36
N ARG A 73 -11.62 -23.13 21.41
CA ARG A 73 -11.57 -24.34 20.57
C ARG A 73 -10.26 -24.34 19.77
N PRO A 74 -9.48 -25.45 19.77
CA PRO A 74 -8.31 -25.57 18.92
C PRO A 74 -8.68 -25.34 17.44
N GLN A 75 -7.77 -24.71 16.69
CA GLN A 75 -7.92 -24.49 15.25
C GLN A 75 -7.16 -25.56 14.47
N ALA A 76 -7.76 -26.06 13.40
CA ALA A 76 -7.08 -26.99 12.50
C ALA A 76 -5.85 -26.30 11.89
N PRO A 77 -4.70 -27.00 11.82
CA PRO A 77 -3.49 -26.41 11.27
C PRO A 77 -3.68 -26.18 9.76
N ARG A 78 -3.25 -25.02 9.28
CA ARG A 78 -3.08 -24.80 7.84
C ARG A 78 -1.74 -25.37 7.41
N ASN A 79 -1.65 -25.89 6.19
CA ASN A 79 -0.37 -26.27 5.60
C ASN A 79 0.33 -25.02 5.01
N PRO A 80 1.41 -24.50 5.62
CA PRO A 80 2.14 -23.35 5.10
C PRO A 80 2.79 -23.64 3.74
N LEU A 81 3.07 -24.91 3.41
CA LEU A 81 3.71 -25.30 2.15
C LEU A 81 2.78 -25.12 0.94
N THR A 82 1.46 -25.10 1.16
CA THR A 82 0.45 -24.81 0.13
C THR A 82 -0.18 -23.42 0.32
N GLY A 83 0.36 -22.61 1.23
CA GLY A 83 -0.22 -21.34 1.64
C GLY A 83 0.08 -20.18 0.71
N GLN A 84 -0.71 -19.12 0.87
CA GLN A 84 -0.66 -17.87 0.10
C GLN A 84 0.45 -16.90 0.53
N HIS A 85 1.30 -17.31 1.48
CA HIS A 85 2.48 -16.55 1.90
C HIS A 85 3.78 -17.16 1.36
N ARG A 86 3.74 -18.38 0.83
CA ARG A 86 4.94 -19.07 0.34
C ARG A 86 5.35 -18.49 -1.01
N PRO A 87 6.63 -18.12 -1.20
CA PRO A 87 7.16 -17.65 -2.47
C PRO A 87 6.72 -18.52 -3.65
N ALA A 88 6.23 -17.86 -4.69
CA ALA A 88 5.75 -18.45 -5.94
C ALA A 88 4.56 -19.42 -5.87
N ASN A 89 3.91 -19.64 -4.71
CA ASN A 89 2.77 -20.56 -4.65
C ASN A 89 1.58 -20.06 -5.50
N LEU A 90 1.24 -18.78 -5.40
CA LEU A 90 0.12 -18.21 -6.18
C LEU A 90 0.53 -17.92 -7.63
N TYR A 91 1.79 -17.53 -7.84
CA TYR A 91 2.38 -17.47 -9.17
C TYR A 91 2.14 -18.80 -9.91
N ASN A 92 2.53 -19.93 -9.34
CA ASN A 92 2.39 -21.23 -10.01
C ASN A 92 0.94 -21.74 -10.01
N GLY A 93 0.20 -21.52 -8.93
CA GLY A 93 -1.11 -22.13 -8.72
C GLY A 93 -2.25 -21.45 -9.47
N VAL A 94 -2.22 -20.10 -9.59
CA VAL A 94 -3.36 -19.35 -10.12
C VAL A 94 -2.99 -18.30 -11.17
N LEU A 95 -1.80 -17.70 -11.12
CA LEU A 95 -1.38 -16.71 -12.10
C LEU A 95 -0.84 -17.32 -13.39
N LYS A 96 0.14 -18.22 -13.30
CA LYS A 96 0.80 -18.85 -14.45
C LYS A 96 -0.17 -19.48 -15.46
N PRO A 97 -1.27 -20.16 -15.05
CA PRO A 97 -2.25 -20.71 -15.98
C PRO A 97 -2.98 -19.67 -16.85
N ILE A 98 -3.00 -18.39 -16.45
CA ILE A 98 -3.65 -17.29 -17.19
C ILE A 98 -2.65 -16.37 -17.89
N ILE A 99 -1.34 -16.58 -17.73
CA ILE A 99 -0.34 -15.86 -18.52
C ILE A 99 -0.52 -16.24 -19.99
N GLY A 100 -0.66 -15.24 -20.85
CA GLY A 100 -0.86 -15.42 -22.31
C GLY A 100 -2.26 -15.03 -22.81
N TYR A 101 -3.23 -14.81 -21.91
CA TYR A 101 -4.45 -14.08 -22.31
C TYR A 101 -4.09 -12.63 -22.68
N THR A 102 -4.60 -12.10 -23.79
CA THR A 102 -4.43 -10.69 -24.10
C THR A 102 -5.20 -9.85 -23.08
N ILE A 103 -4.52 -8.91 -22.43
CA ILE A 103 -5.09 -8.02 -21.41
C ILE A 103 -4.82 -6.56 -21.76
N GLN A 104 -5.73 -5.66 -21.42
CA GLN A 104 -5.46 -4.21 -21.51
C GLN A 104 -4.52 -3.75 -20.37
N GLY A 105 -4.64 -4.39 -19.21
CA GLY A 105 -3.89 -4.05 -18.02
C GLY A 105 -4.33 -4.85 -16.80
N VAL A 106 -3.76 -4.51 -15.65
CA VAL A 106 -3.98 -5.15 -14.35
C VAL A 106 -4.48 -4.13 -13.34
N ILE A 107 -5.44 -4.55 -12.53
CA ILE A 107 -5.81 -3.87 -11.28
C ILE A 107 -5.29 -4.71 -10.12
N TRP A 108 -4.57 -4.07 -9.20
CA TRP A 108 -3.94 -4.72 -8.06
C TRP A 108 -4.35 -4.10 -6.73
N TYR A 109 -4.77 -4.91 -5.76
CA TYR A 109 -5.01 -4.45 -4.40
C TYR A 109 -4.43 -5.47 -3.43
N GLN A 110 -3.22 -5.19 -2.97
CA GLN A 110 -2.51 -5.96 -1.97
C GLN A 110 -1.48 -5.06 -1.30
N GLY A 111 -1.16 -5.41 -0.06
CA GLY A 111 0.00 -4.90 0.66
C GLY A 111 -0.06 -5.22 2.14
N GLU A 112 -1.25 -5.50 2.67
CA GLU A 112 -1.56 -5.71 4.09
C GLU A 112 -0.64 -6.74 4.73
N THR A 113 -0.42 -7.88 4.06
CA THR A 113 0.47 -8.96 4.52
C THR A 113 1.96 -8.56 4.50
N ASN A 114 2.33 -7.52 3.76
CA ASN A 114 3.69 -7.02 3.61
C ASN A 114 3.96 -5.74 4.42
N ALA A 115 2.97 -5.16 5.13
CA ALA A 115 3.13 -3.89 5.86
C ALA A 115 4.35 -3.89 6.80
N GLY A 116 4.53 -4.95 7.59
CA GLY A 116 5.69 -5.09 8.48
C GLY A 116 7.06 -5.24 7.79
N ARG A 117 7.10 -5.25 6.45
CA ARG A 117 8.30 -5.29 5.60
C ARG A 117 8.22 -4.26 4.47
N ALA A 118 7.63 -3.09 4.74
CA ALA A 118 7.41 -2.05 3.74
C ALA A 118 8.70 -1.62 3.01
N TYR A 119 9.84 -1.53 3.70
CA TYR A 119 11.12 -1.22 3.07
C TYR A 119 11.50 -2.24 1.99
N GLN A 120 11.38 -3.55 2.28
CA GLN A 120 11.58 -4.60 1.28
C GLN A 120 10.53 -4.54 0.15
N TYR A 121 9.30 -4.13 0.47
CA TYR A 121 8.21 -3.98 -0.51
C TYR A 121 8.52 -2.93 -1.60
N ARG A 122 9.34 -1.91 -1.27
CA ARG A 122 9.81 -0.90 -2.24
C ARG A 122 10.49 -1.52 -3.46
N GLU A 123 11.16 -2.66 -3.29
CA GLU A 123 11.78 -3.40 -4.41
C GLU A 123 10.91 -4.57 -4.88
N LEU A 124 10.22 -5.26 -3.96
CA LEU A 124 9.43 -6.45 -4.29
C LEU A 124 8.26 -6.16 -5.23
N PHE A 125 7.55 -5.06 -5.01
CA PHE A 125 6.36 -4.76 -5.79
C PHE A 125 6.69 -4.36 -7.24
N PRO A 126 7.65 -3.45 -7.51
CA PRO A 126 8.13 -3.21 -8.88
C PRO A 126 8.70 -4.48 -9.54
N LEU A 127 9.44 -5.31 -8.80
CA LEU A 127 9.94 -6.59 -9.31
C LEU A 127 8.79 -7.51 -9.75
N MET A 128 7.72 -7.60 -8.96
CA MET A 128 6.54 -8.38 -9.31
C MET A 128 5.92 -7.86 -10.61
N ILE A 129 5.67 -6.56 -10.72
CA ILE A 129 5.08 -5.95 -11.94
C ILE A 129 5.95 -6.24 -13.17
N GLN A 130 7.26 -6.01 -13.06
CA GLN A 130 8.18 -6.25 -14.18
C GLN A 130 8.20 -7.73 -14.56
N SER A 131 8.24 -8.63 -13.57
CA SER A 131 8.24 -10.08 -13.83
C SER A 131 6.99 -10.53 -14.59
N TRP A 132 5.82 -9.97 -14.26
CA TRP A 132 4.58 -10.27 -14.97
C TRP A 132 4.63 -9.74 -16.40
N ARG A 133 5.14 -8.52 -16.62
CA ARG A 133 5.31 -7.94 -17.97
C ARG A 133 6.24 -8.76 -18.84
N ASP A 134 7.38 -9.20 -18.28
CA ASP A 134 8.37 -10.02 -18.97
C ASP A 134 7.80 -11.39 -19.40
N GLU A 135 6.93 -11.97 -18.58
CA GLU A 135 6.29 -13.25 -18.89
C GLU A 135 5.12 -13.13 -19.85
N TRP A 136 4.31 -12.05 -19.75
CA TRP A 136 3.22 -11.78 -20.67
C TRP A 136 3.70 -11.42 -22.08
N LYS A 137 4.89 -10.79 -22.19
CA LYS A 137 5.48 -10.34 -23.44
C LYS A 137 4.56 -9.42 -24.26
N GLN A 138 3.79 -8.59 -23.57
CA GLN A 138 2.85 -7.64 -24.17
C GLN A 138 3.28 -6.17 -23.94
N GLY A 139 4.59 -5.96 -23.76
CA GLY A 139 5.14 -4.66 -23.39
C GLY A 139 4.72 -4.20 -22.00
N ASP A 140 4.80 -2.90 -21.75
CA ASP A 140 4.43 -2.27 -20.49
C ASP A 140 2.92 -2.03 -20.41
N PHE A 141 2.12 -3.09 -20.37
CA PHE A 141 0.67 -2.96 -20.16
C PHE A 141 0.37 -2.18 -18.87
N SER A 142 -0.79 -1.51 -18.85
CA SER A 142 -1.19 -0.66 -17.74
C SER A 142 -1.31 -1.44 -16.44
N PHE A 143 -0.70 -0.94 -15.37
CA PHE A 143 -0.74 -1.57 -14.05
C PHE A 143 -1.17 -0.55 -13.00
N TYR A 144 -2.41 -0.67 -12.54
CA TYR A 144 -2.99 0.28 -11.58
C TYR A 144 -3.26 -0.41 -10.25
N TRP A 145 -2.87 0.22 -9.14
CA TRP A 145 -3.08 -0.36 -7.82
C TRP A 145 -3.81 0.56 -6.87
N VAL A 146 -4.28 -0.04 -5.79
CA VAL A 146 -4.91 0.65 -4.67
C VAL A 146 -3.86 0.83 -3.58
N GLN A 147 -3.64 2.08 -3.16
CA GLN A 147 -2.86 2.37 -1.96
C GLN A 147 -3.63 1.87 -0.74
N LEU A 148 -2.99 1.35 0.31
CA LEU A 148 -3.74 0.85 1.46
C LEU A 148 -4.61 1.94 2.11
N ALA A 149 -5.83 1.57 2.50
CA ALA A 149 -6.75 2.42 3.24
C ALA A 149 -6.23 2.70 4.67
N ASP A 150 -6.86 3.63 5.38
CA ASP A 150 -6.78 3.75 6.84
C ASP A 150 -7.23 2.47 7.54
N TYR A 151 -6.51 2.11 8.61
CA TYR A 151 -6.75 0.89 9.39
C TYR A 151 -6.24 1.05 10.82
N ARG A 152 -6.81 0.31 11.79
CA ARG A 152 -6.53 0.37 13.24
C ARG A 152 -7.04 1.65 13.91
N ALA A 153 -6.87 1.70 15.22
CA ALA A 153 -7.24 2.86 16.03
C ALA A 153 -6.37 4.07 15.67
N GLU A 154 -7.02 5.24 15.61
CA GLU A 154 -6.34 6.53 15.54
C GLU A 154 -5.40 6.72 16.72
N ARG A 155 -4.31 7.44 16.50
CA ARG A 155 -3.39 7.85 17.56
C ARG A 155 -3.47 9.36 17.75
N SER A 156 -3.45 9.78 19.01
CA SER A 156 -3.46 11.19 19.34
C SER A 156 -2.14 11.86 18.98
N GLU A 157 -1.00 11.18 19.08
CA GLU A 157 0.32 11.78 18.80
C GLU A 157 0.99 11.13 17.58
N PRO A 158 1.86 11.89 16.87
CA PRO A 158 2.68 11.33 15.80
C PRO A 158 3.49 10.12 16.27
N ALA A 159 3.50 9.08 15.46
CA ALA A 159 4.24 7.86 15.77
C ALA A 159 4.71 7.19 14.47
N ASP A 160 5.68 6.29 14.62
CA ASP A 160 6.06 5.43 13.52
C ASP A 160 4.92 4.49 13.12
N SER A 161 4.89 4.13 11.84
CA SER A 161 3.81 3.36 11.22
C SER A 161 4.35 2.53 10.05
N ASP A 162 4.36 1.21 10.24
CA ASP A 162 4.68 0.25 9.18
C ASP A 162 3.67 0.34 8.01
N TRP A 163 2.43 0.67 8.34
CA TRP A 163 1.35 0.88 7.40
C TRP A 163 1.57 2.12 6.51
N ALA A 164 2.00 3.25 7.10
CA ALA A 164 2.35 4.45 6.35
C ALA A 164 3.58 4.23 5.46
N GLU A 165 4.60 3.52 5.96
CA GLU A 165 5.76 3.13 5.15
C GLU A 165 5.37 2.27 3.95
N LEU A 166 4.37 1.40 4.09
CA LEU A 166 3.89 0.59 2.98
C LEU A 166 3.12 1.44 1.96
N ARG A 167 2.27 2.38 2.38
CA ARG A 167 1.63 3.34 1.47
C ARG A 167 2.66 4.15 0.69
N GLU A 168 3.73 4.57 1.35
CA GLU A 168 4.86 5.21 0.69
C GLU A 168 5.52 4.26 -0.33
N ALA A 169 5.79 3.00 0.04
CA ALA A 169 6.38 2.03 -0.88
C ALA A 169 5.51 1.77 -2.13
N GLN A 170 4.18 1.75 -1.96
CA GLN A 170 3.23 1.71 -3.08
C GLN A 170 3.37 2.97 -3.94
N THR A 171 3.40 4.16 -3.35
CA THR A 171 3.56 5.44 -4.05
C THR A 171 4.87 5.50 -4.83
N MET A 172 5.99 5.10 -4.22
CA MET A 172 7.33 5.06 -4.82
C MET A 172 7.40 4.13 -6.05
N THR A 173 6.51 3.14 -6.15
CA THR A 173 6.47 2.25 -7.32
C THR A 173 6.11 3.01 -8.60
N MET A 174 5.33 4.10 -8.51
CA MET A 174 4.96 4.91 -9.69
C MET A 174 6.15 5.56 -10.39
N SER A 175 7.25 5.88 -9.69
CA SER A 175 8.43 6.49 -10.29
C SER A 175 9.42 5.47 -10.87
N LYS A 176 9.24 4.18 -10.55
CA LYS A 176 10.14 3.10 -10.97
C LYS A 176 9.74 2.47 -12.31
N LEU A 177 8.47 2.56 -12.69
CA LEU A 177 7.93 1.87 -13.87
C LEU A 177 7.03 2.78 -14.70
N ALA A 178 7.03 2.57 -16.02
CA ALA A 178 6.08 3.25 -16.92
C ALA A 178 4.69 2.61 -16.87
N ASN A 179 3.69 3.35 -17.36
CA ASN A 179 2.29 2.90 -17.48
C ASN A 179 1.71 2.36 -16.17
N THR A 180 2.02 3.05 -15.07
CA THR A 180 1.55 2.74 -13.73
C THR A 180 0.66 3.84 -13.18
N GLY A 181 -0.11 3.51 -12.15
CA GLY A 181 -0.99 4.46 -11.48
C GLY A 181 -1.49 3.94 -10.14
N GLU A 182 -1.80 4.87 -9.25
CA GLU A 182 -2.22 4.59 -7.88
C GLU A 182 -3.55 5.28 -7.57
N ALA A 183 -4.50 4.51 -7.04
CA ALA A 183 -5.70 5.02 -6.39
C ALA A 183 -5.45 5.18 -4.89
N VAL A 184 -5.29 6.42 -4.44
CA VAL A 184 -5.21 6.76 -3.01
C VAL A 184 -6.60 6.58 -2.39
N ILE A 185 -6.70 5.87 -1.27
CA ILE A 185 -7.97 5.57 -0.57
C ILE A 185 -7.86 5.65 0.95
N VAL A 186 -6.96 6.49 1.46
CA VAL A 186 -6.70 6.70 2.89
C VAL A 186 -7.92 7.18 3.70
N ASP A 187 -9.03 7.50 3.03
CA ASP A 187 -10.29 7.98 3.58
C ASP A 187 -11.45 6.97 3.48
N LEU A 188 -11.20 5.76 2.98
CA LEU A 188 -12.24 4.78 2.66
C LEU A 188 -12.16 3.49 3.50
N GLY A 189 -11.26 3.43 4.48
CA GLY A 189 -11.05 2.29 5.35
C GLY A 189 -11.93 2.31 6.59
N GLU A 190 -11.64 1.36 7.49
CA GLU A 190 -12.33 1.21 8.76
C GLU A 190 -11.32 0.85 9.86
N ALA A 191 -11.44 1.48 11.03
CA ALA A 191 -10.49 1.24 12.14
C ALA A 191 -10.45 -0.24 12.60
N GLU A 192 -11.61 -0.91 12.63
CA GLU A 192 -11.76 -2.27 13.16
C GLU A 192 -11.86 -3.36 12.08
N ASP A 193 -11.84 -2.98 10.79
CA ASP A 193 -11.94 -3.92 9.68
C ASP A 193 -10.94 -3.52 8.59
N ILE A 194 -10.04 -4.44 8.28
CA ILE A 194 -9.00 -4.22 7.26
C ILE A 194 -9.59 -4.23 5.84
N HIS A 195 -10.89 -4.50 5.68
CA HIS A 195 -11.56 -4.62 4.39
C HIS A 195 -12.52 -3.46 4.09
N PRO A 196 -12.06 -2.39 3.39
CA PRO A 196 -12.89 -1.27 2.97
C PRO A 196 -14.22 -1.70 2.36
N ARG A 197 -15.34 -1.30 2.97
CA ARG A 197 -16.68 -1.63 2.47
C ARG A 197 -17.04 -0.83 1.23
N ASN A 198 -16.55 0.41 1.11
CA ASN A 198 -16.80 1.27 -0.05
C ASN A 198 -15.91 0.90 -1.26
N LYS A 199 -16.08 -0.32 -1.79
CA LYS A 199 -15.35 -0.79 -2.98
C LYS A 199 -15.74 -0.03 -4.25
N GLN A 200 -16.91 0.60 -4.28
CA GLN A 200 -17.37 1.39 -5.43
C GLN A 200 -16.48 2.62 -5.64
N ASP A 201 -16.15 3.37 -4.59
CA ASP A 201 -15.30 4.55 -4.74
C ASP A 201 -13.83 4.19 -4.96
N VAL A 202 -13.36 3.06 -4.40
CA VAL A 202 -12.06 2.47 -4.78
C VAL A 202 -12.01 2.20 -6.29
N ALA A 203 -13.02 1.50 -6.82
CA ALA A 203 -13.10 1.17 -8.24
C ALA A 203 -13.21 2.42 -9.13
N LYS A 204 -13.97 3.45 -8.73
CA LYS A 204 -14.06 4.72 -9.47
C LYS A 204 -12.70 5.44 -9.55
N ARG A 205 -11.90 5.41 -8.48
CA ARG A 205 -10.56 6.02 -8.47
C ARG A 205 -9.58 5.27 -9.38
N LEU A 206 -9.63 3.95 -9.42
CA LEU A 206 -8.87 3.15 -10.40
C LEU A 206 -9.35 3.37 -11.84
N ALA A 207 -10.67 3.41 -12.05
CA ALA A 207 -11.25 3.58 -13.39
C ALA A 207 -10.83 4.91 -14.02
N ARG A 208 -10.65 5.97 -13.22
CA ARG A 208 -10.13 7.26 -13.69
C ARG A 208 -8.78 7.12 -14.40
N TRP A 209 -7.85 6.34 -13.83
CA TRP A 209 -6.55 6.08 -14.46
C TRP A 209 -6.71 5.44 -15.83
N ALA A 210 -7.47 4.35 -15.92
CA ALA A 210 -7.71 3.68 -17.19
C ALA A 210 -8.40 4.58 -18.21
N LEU A 211 -9.45 5.31 -17.80
CA LEU A 211 -10.17 6.23 -18.69
C LEU A 211 -9.25 7.30 -19.27
N ALA A 212 -8.36 7.88 -18.46
CA ALA A 212 -7.46 8.93 -18.92
C ALA A 212 -6.27 8.39 -19.73
N LYS A 213 -5.65 7.30 -19.28
CA LYS A 213 -4.38 6.80 -19.82
C LYS A 213 -4.56 5.80 -20.95
N ASP A 214 -5.58 4.96 -20.89
CA ASP A 214 -5.81 3.89 -21.87
C ASP A 214 -6.89 4.28 -22.89
N TYR A 215 -7.88 5.06 -22.48
CA TYR A 215 -9.01 5.45 -23.35
C TYR A 215 -8.99 6.92 -23.79
N GLY A 216 -7.99 7.70 -23.37
CA GLY A 216 -7.74 9.05 -23.87
C GLY A 216 -8.76 10.11 -23.42
N LEU A 217 -9.50 9.88 -22.32
CA LEU A 217 -10.41 10.89 -21.78
C LEU A 217 -9.62 11.97 -21.03
N GLU A 218 -9.93 13.24 -21.32
CA GLU A 218 -9.35 14.38 -20.61
C GLU A 218 -10.07 14.62 -19.28
N ILE A 219 -9.67 13.90 -18.24
CA ILE A 219 -10.20 14.03 -16.88
C ILE A 219 -9.07 14.12 -15.85
N VAL A 220 -9.34 14.74 -14.69
CA VAL A 220 -8.44 14.63 -13.53
C VAL A 220 -8.52 13.20 -12.99
N TYR A 221 -7.41 12.47 -13.08
CA TYR A 221 -7.39 11.04 -12.82
C TYR A 221 -6.53 10.59 -11.65
N ARG A 222 -5.62 11.44 -11.16
CA ARG A 222 -4.68 11.09 -10.10
C ARG A 222 -4.69 12.11 -8.98
N SER A 223 -4.38 11.62 -7.78
CA SER A 223 -4.27 12.42 -6.56
C SER A 223 -3.13 13.43 -6.63
N PRO A 224 -3.25 14.57 -5.91
CA PRO A 224 -2.12 15.45 -5.64
C PRO A 224 -0.98 14.67 -4.98
N ILE A 225 0.26 14.98 -5.34
CA ILE A 225 1.45 14.32 -4.80
C ILE A 225 2.49 15.36 -4.39
N TYR A 226 3.21 15.06 -3.30
CA TYR A 226 4.34 15.88 -2.86
C TYR A 226 5.37 16.05 -3.98
N LYS A 227 5.83 17.29 -4.17
CA LYS A 227 6.85 17.66 -5.15
C LYS A 227 8.14 18.11 -4.48
N SER A 228 8.04 19.05 -3.55
CA SER A 228 9.20 19.67 -2.90
C SER A 228 8.80 20.43 -1.65
N MET A 229 9.76 20.70 -0.78
CA MET A 229 9.62 21.65 0.31
C MET A 229 10.75 22.69 0.34
N THR A 230 10.46 23.86 0.91
CA THR A 230 11.46 24.88 1.28
C THR A 230 11.17 25.40 2.67
N VAL A 231 12.21 25.63 3.48
CA VAL A 231 12.08 26.19 4.82
C VAL A 231 12.19 27.71 4.77
N GLU A 232 11.20 28.41 5.32
CA GLU A 232 11.14 29.87 5.44
C GLU A 232 10.96 30.27 6.90
N GLY A 233 12.08 30.53 7.59
CA GLY A 233 12.07 30.77 9.04
C GLY A 233 11.62 29.54 9.82
N SER A 234 10.54 29.65 10.56
CA SER A 234 9.93 28.54 11.33
C SER A 234 8.84 27.77 10.57
N LYS A 235 8.72 28.00 9.25
CA LYS A 235 7.68 27.41 8.42
C LYS A 235 8.26 26.59 7.29
N ILE A 236 7.51 25.58 6.85
CA ILE A 236 7.80 24.79 5.66
C ILE A 236 6.76 25.14 4.59
N ILE A 237 7.23 25.54 3.42
CA ILE A 237 6.42 25.72 2.21
C ILE A 237 6.49 24.42 1.40
N VAL A 238 5.36 23.75 1.26
CA VAL A 238 5.23 22.46 0.56
C VAL A 238 4.52 22.67 -0.76
N LYS A 239 5.11 22.18 -1.85
CA LYS A 239 4.52 22.22 -3.20
C LYS A 239 4.07 20.84 -3.63
N PHE A 240 2.99 20.81 -4.41
CA PHE A 240 2.34 19.61 -4.89
C PHE A 240 2.19 19.63 -6.41
N ASP A 241 2.39 18.49 -7.05
CA ASP A 241 2.00 18.27 -8.44
C ASP A 241 0.62 17.61 -8.51
N HIS A 242 0.00 17.63 -9.69
CA HIS A 242 -1.27 16.96 -10.00
C HIS A 242 -2.46 17.43 -9.15
N THR A 243 -2.55 18.73 -8.89
CA THR A 243 -3.60 19.33 -8.06
C THR A 243 -4.94 19.54 -8.78
N GLY A 244 -5.06 19.20 -10.07
CA GLY A 244 -6.31 19.34 -10.81
C GLY A 244 -6.80 20.79 -10.84
N GLY A 245 -8.03 21.04 -10.39
CA GLY A 245 -8.58 22.39 -10.20
C GLY A 245 -7.98 23.19 -9.03
N GLY A 246 -7.01 22.61 -8.31
CA GLY A 246 -6.31 23.16 -7.15
C GLY A 246 -6.60 22.38 -5.87
N LEU A 247 -5.74 22.57 -4.88
CA LEU A 247 -5.90 22.02 -3.52
C LEU A 247 -7.17 22.56 -2.84
N ASP A 248 -7.78 21.71 -2.04
CA ASP A 248 -8.98 21.96 -1.27
C ASP A 248 -8.98 21.10 0.01
N THR A 249 -9.90 21.38 0.93
CA THR A 249 -10.13 20.56 2.12
C THR A 249 -11.54 19.98 2.13
N PHE A 250 -11.70 18.86 2.83
CA PHE A 250 -13.01 18.29 3.12
C PHE A 250 -13.37 18.46 4.60
N ASP A 251 -14.68 18.57 4.89
CA ASP A 251 -15.27 18.71 6.23
C ASP A 251 -14.94 20.03 6.97
N VAL A 252 -13.66 20.30 7.21
CA VAL A 252 -13.17 21.53 7.87
C VAL A 252 -12.27 22.35 6.95
N ARG A 253 -12.23 23.68 7.17
CA ARG A 253 -11.50 24.63 6.32
C ARG A 253 -9.98 24.52 6.43
N ASP A 254 -9.49 24.26 7.63
CA ASP A 254 -8.05 24.21 7.87
C ASP A 254 -7.49 22.84 7.46
N PRO A 255 -6.37 22.78 6.71
CA PRO A 255 -5.69 21.53 6.44
C PRO A 255 -5.22 20.85 7.73
N ILE A 256 -5.55 19.57 7.90
CA ILE A 256 -5.14 18.74 9.03
C ILE A 256 -4.42 17.47 8.56
N GLY A 257 -3.64 16.88 9.46
CA GLY A 257 -2.86 15.66 9.20
C GLY A 257 -1.38 15.90 8.89
N PHE A 258 -0.88 17.13 9.08
CA PHE A 258 0.54 17.45 8.94
C PHE A 258 1.29 17.30 10.27
N THR A 259 2.54 16.83 10.17
CA THR A 259 3.50 16.81 11.27
C THR A 259 4.83 17.38 10.81
N VAL A 260 5.58 18.01 11.70
CA VAL A 260 6.92 18.55 11.43
C VAL A 260 7.92 18.12 12.49
N ALA A 261 9.19 18.01 12.09
CA ALA A 261 10.29 17.69 13.00
C ALA A 261 11.49 18.63 12.76
N GLY A 262 12.26 18.87 13.82
CA GLY A 262 13.58 19.49 13.74
C GLY A 262 14.68 18.44 13.50
N ASN A 263 15.94 18.83 13.72
CA ASN A 263 17.10 17.93 13.57
C ASN A 263 17.11 16.77 14.57
N ASP A 264 16.32 16.85 15.64
CA ASP A 264 16.12 15.78 16.63
C ASP A 264 15.20 14.66 16.14
N GLN A 265 14.59 14.82 14.95
CA GLN A 265 13.69 13.86 14.31
C GLN A 265 12.39 13.61 15.09
N ALA A 266 12.10 14.44 16.11
CA ALA A 266 10.90 14.34 16.91
C ALA A 266 9.72 15.02 16.19
N PHE A 267 8.85 14.22 15.58
CA PHE A 267 7.66 14.74 14.91
C PHE A 267 6.60 15.21 15.91
N VAL A 268 6.12 16.44 15.71
CA VAL A 268 4.96 17.01 16.41
C VAL A 268 3.88 17.37 15.40
N LYS A 269 2.64 17.55 15.86
CA LYS A 269 1.56 18.06 15.00
C LYS A 269 1.88 19.45 14.50
N ALA A 270 1.40 19.75 13.30
CA ALA A 270 1.60 21.04 12.66
C ALA A 270 0.27 21.66 12.23
N SER A 271 0.20 22.98 12.37
CA SER A 271 -0.79 23.81 11.71
C SER A 271 -0.42 23.95 10.24
N ALA A 272 -1.42 24.11 9.38
CA ALA A 272 -1.21 24.28 7.96
C ALA A 272 -2.25 25.21 7.34
N ARG A 273 -1.92 25.82 6.19
CA ARG A 273 -2.86 26.59 5.36
C ARG A 273 -2.54 26.44 3.87
N ILE A 274 -3.57 26.30 3.05
CA ILE A 274 -3.44 26.35 1.59
C ILE A 274 -3.20 27.82 1.21
N VAL A 275 -2.10 28.10 0.50
CA VAL A 275 -1.73 29.47 0.10
C VAL A 275 -2.13 29.77 -1.35
N ASP A 276 -2.13 28.74 -2.21
CA ASP A 276 -2.57 28.81 -3.60
C ASP A 276 -3.01 27.42 -4.11
N GLN A 277 -3.16 27.25 -5.43
CA GLN A 277 -3.64 26.01 -6.04
C GLN A 277 -2.72 24.81 -5.83
N GLU A 278 -1.44 25.02 -5.52
CA GLU A 278 -0.40 23.99 -5.51
C GLU A 278 0.46 23.99 -4.24
N THR A 279 0.22 24.92 -3.32
CA THR A 279 1.12 25.18 -2.20
C THR A 279 0.40 25.19 -0.86
N ILE A 280 1.02 24.55 0.14
CA ILE A 280 0.60 24.58 1.55
C ILE A 280 1.77 25.10 2.39
N GLU A 281 1.49 26.05 3.28
CA GLU A 281 2.41 26.45 4.34
C GLU A 281 2.11 25.64 5.61
N VAL A 282 3.13 25.06 6.24
CA VAL A 282 3.04 24.17 7.41
C VAL A 282 3.98 24.66 8.52
N TRP A 283 3.54 24.70 9.77
CA TRP A 283 4.35 25.14 10.91
C TRP A 283 3.90 24.54 12.25
N SER A 284 4.76 24.58 13.25
CA SER A 284 4.42 24.27 14.64
C SER A 284 5.13 25.25 15.58
N GLU A 285 4.43 25.75 16.60
CA GLU A 285 5.02 26.61 17.63
C GLU A 285 6.05 25.86 18.50
N GLU A 286 6.00 24.52 18.49
CA GLU A 286 6.95 23.66 19.21
C GLU A 286 8.27 23.45 18.45
N VAL A 287 8.31 23.75 17.15
CA VAL A 287 9.47 23.51 16.28
C VAL A 287 9.89 24.81 15.58
N SER A 288 10.86 25.51 16.17
CA SER A 288 11.35 26.79 15.66
C SER A 288 12.25 26.68 14.41
N ALA A 289 12.85 25.51 14.18
CA ALA A 289 13.74 25.23 13.04
C ALA A 289 13.36 23.88 12.40
N PRO A 290 12.22 23.80 11.69
CA PRO A 290 11.76 22.56 11.11
C PRO A 290 12.62 22.16 9.90
N VAL A 291 12.92 20.87 9.78
CA VAL A 291 13.74 20.30 8.68
C VAL A 291 13.01 19.21 7.91
N ALA A 292 11.88 18.72 8.42
CA ALA A 292 11.06 17.71 7.80
C ALA A 292 9.57 17.95 8.07
N VAL A 293 8.75 17.58 7.09
CA VAL A 293 7.29 17.51 7.15
C VAL A 293 6.80 16.15 6.66
N ARG A 294 5.74 15.64 7.31
CA ARG A 294 4.97 14.47 6.84
C ARG A 294 3.48 14.82 6.78
N TYR A 295 2.75 14.10 5.93
CA TYR A 295 1.29 14.20 5.82
C TYR A 295 0.65 12.82 5.86
N ALA A 296 -0.39 12.66 6.68
CA ALA A 296 -1.15 11.43 6.85
C ALA A 296 -0.28 10.20 7.18
N TRP A 297 0.80 10.42 7.95
CA TRP A 297 1.77 9.39 8.34
C TRP A 297 1.33 8.65 9.62
N ALA A 298 0.33 7.78 9.49
CA ALA A 298 -0.17 6.90 10.55
C ALA A 298 -0.95 5.72 9.95
N ASP A 299 -1.25 4.70 10.77
CA ASP A 299 -2.10 3.57 10.37
C ASP A 299 -3.50 4.07 9.97
N ASN A 300 -4.11 4.89 10.85
CA ASN A 300 -5.38 5.57 10.65
C ASN A 300 -5.20 7.09 10.86
N PRO A 301 -4.82 7.84 9.80
CA PRO A 301 -4.56 9.27 9.91
C PRO A 301 -5.84 10.10 9.79
N VAL A 302 -6.00 11.07 10.70
CA VAL A 302 -7.01 12.12 10.54
C VAL A 302 -6.45 13.21 9.61
N ALA A 303 -6.86 13.17 8.35
CA ALA A 303 -6.36 14.05 7.28
C ALA A 303 -7.49 14.44 6.32
N ASN A 304 -7.45 15.65 5.75
CA ASN A 304 -8.57 16.18 4.97
C ASN A 304 -8.22 16.86 3.64
N VAL A 305 -6.94 16.92 3.26
CA VAL A 305 -6.52 17.60 2.03
C VAL A 305 -6.84 16.75 0.82
N GLN A 306 -7.39 17.40 -0.20
CA GLN A 306 -7.76 16.81 -1.49
C GLN A 306 -7.57 17.84 -2.61
N ASN A 307 -7.82 17.47 -3.85
CA ASN A 307 -8.11 18.45 -4.90
C ASN A 307 -9.62 18.73 -4.99
N LYS A 308 -9.98 19.75 -5.78
CA LYS A 308 -11.39 20.11 -6.04
C LYS A 308 -12.22 19.00 -6.68
N GLU A 309 -11.58 18.02 -7.31
CA GLU A 309 -12.24 16.84 -7.87
C GLU A 309 -12.47 15.72 -6.83
N GLY A 310 -12.06 15.94 -5.57
CA GLY A 310 -12.26 15.03 -4.44
C GLY A 310 -11.23 13.89 -4.34
N LEU A 311 -10.13 13.95 -5.07
CA LEU A 311 -9.02 13.00 -4.94
C LEU A 311 -8.11 13.42 -3.78
N LYS A 312 -7.93 12.54 -2.80
CA LYS A 312 -7.17 12.82 -1.58
C LYS A 312 -5.70 13.08 -1.87
N LEU A 313 -5.09 14.01 -1.14
CA LEU A 313 -3.65 14.21 -1.16
C LEU A 313 -2.95 12.91 -0.78
N THR A 314 -1.99 12.49 -1.59
CA THR A 314 -1.21 11.27 -1.35
C THR A 314 -0.40 11.42 -0.06
N PRO A 315 -0.50 10.49 0.90
CA PRO A 315 0.37 10.46 2.09
C PRO A 315 1.85 10.52 1.69
N PHE A 316 2.65 11.29 2.44
CA PHE A 316 4.07 11.47 2.11
C PHE A 316 4.90 11.81 3.34
N ARG A 317 6.22 11.67 3.19
CA ARG A 317 7.24 12.30 4.02
C ARG A 317 8.25 13.02 3.14
N SER A 318 8.94 13.99 3.73
CA SER A 318 10.01 14.75 3.06
C SER A 318 11.42 14.41 3.55
N ASP A 319 11.51 13.63 4.64
CA ASP A 319 12.75 13.10 5.16
C ASP A 319 13.12 11.74 4.53
N GLU A 320 14.41 11.43 4.54
CA GLU A 320 14.96 10.14 4.11
C GLU A 320 15.39 9.28 5.32
N TRP A 321 14.90 9.60 6.53
CA TRP A 321 15.31 8.88 7.73
C TRP A 321 14.83 7.42 7.69
N PRO A 322 15.58 6.47 8.29
CA PRO A 322 15.15 5.07 8.34
C PRO A 322 13.78 4.95 9.02
N GLY A 323 12.89 4.18 8.39
CA GLY A 323 11.61 3.79 8.98
C GLY A 323 11.76 2.56 9.88
N VAL A 324 10.68 2.17 10.56
CA VAL A 324 10.64 0.99 11.44
C VAL A 324 10.75 -0.33 10.70
N THR A 325 10.50 -0.33 9.38
CA THR A 325 10.64 -1.55 8.56
C THR A 325 11.99 -1.68 7.86
N ALA A 326 12.91 -0.72 8.02
CA ALA A 326 14.21 -0.72 7.33
C ALA A 326 15.06 -1.97 7.63
N GLU A 327 14.98 -2.47 8.86
CA GLU A 327 15.71 -3.66 9.32
C GLU A 327 14.82 -4.91 9.43
N ALA A 328 13.56 -4.83 8.96
CA ALA A 328 12.65 -5.96 9.00
C ALA A 328 13.09 -7.06 8.02
N ARG A 329 13.10 -8.31 8.49
CA ARG A 329 13.57 -9.49 7.74
C ARG A 329 12.45 -10.46 7.38
#